data_AF-A0A9E0EGQ9-F1
#
_entry.id   AF-A0A9E0EGQ9-F1
#
_cell.length_a   1.000
_cell.length_b   1.000
_cell.length_c   1.000
_cell.angle_alpha   90.00
_cell.angle_beta   90.00
_cell.angle_gamma   90.00
#
_symmetry.space_group_name_H-M   'P 1'
#
loop_
_entity.id
_entity.type
_entity.pdbx_description
1 polymer ?
#
loop_
_entity_poly.entity_id
_entity_poly.type
_entity_poly.pdbx_seq_one_letter_code
_entity_poly.pdbx_strand_id
1 'polypeptide(L)' 'PAVGDPDGGIEPGVAFEDLPDDWVCPVCGVPKDMFEPID' A
#
# COMPACT_ATOMS: atom_id res chain seq x y z
N PRO A 1 6.96 1.76 -1.05
CA PRO A 1 7.41 2.59 0.10
C PRO A 1 7.76 4.03 -0.26
N ALA A 2 8.74 4.29 -1.13
CA ALA A 2 9.30 5.63 -1.34
C ALA A 2 8.29 6.72 -1.74
N VAL A 3 7.20 6.37 -2.42
CA VAL A 3 6.15 7.32 -2.86
C VAL A 3 5.00 7.43 -1.84
N GLY A 4 4.77 6.40 -1.02
CA GLY A 4 3.55 6.27 -0.24
C GLY A 4 2.32 5.96 -1.11
N ASP A 5 1.15 6.30 -0.60
CA ASP A 5 -0.15 6.29 -1.29
C ASP A 5 -0.89 7.58 -0.92
N PRO A 6 -0.63 8.71 -1.64
CA PRO A 6 -1.18 10.01 -1.30
C PRO A 6 -2.71 10.10 -1.37
N ASP A 7 -3.34 9.30 -2.23
CA ASP A 7 -4.80 9.26 -2.37
C ASP A 7 -5.43 8.48 -1.20
N GLY A 8 -4.73 7.46 -0.69
CA GLY A 8 -5.08 6.70 0.52
C GLY A 8 -4.59 7.28 1.84
N GLY A 9 -3.88 8.43 1.82
CA GLY A 9 -3.34 9.07 3.02
C GLY A 9 -2.14 8.34 3.66
N ILE A 10 -1.39 7.56 2.87
CA ILE A 10 -0.16 6.90 3.31
C ILE A 10 1.04 7.76 2.93
N GLU A 11 1.79 8.20 3.94
CA GLU A 11 2.98 9.01 3.75
C GLU A 11 4.12 8.24 3.03
N PRO A 12 5.01 8.96 2.33
CA PRO A 12 6.25 8.40 1.80
C PRO A 12 7.10 7.70 2.87
N GLY A 13 7.68 6.55 2.52
CA GLY A 13 8.59 5.79 3.36
C GLY A 13 7.95 4.74 4.26
N VAL A 14 6.61 4.69 4.36
CA VAL A 14 5.90 3.60 5.04
C VAL A 14 6.17 2.27 4.33
N ALA A 15 6.56 1.25 5.09
CA ALA A 15 6.79 -0.09 4.55
C ALA A 15 5.44 -0.73 4.17
N PHE A 16 5.44 -1.63 3.17
CA PHE A 16 4.20 -2.28 2.74
C PHE A 16 3.56 -3.13 3.85
N GLU A 17 4.41 -3.75 4.68
CA GLU A 17 3.98 -4.52 5.85
C GLU A 17 3.26 -3.67 6.91
N ASP A 18 3.66 -2.40 7.05
CA ASP A 18 3.11 -1.44 8.01
C ASP A 18 1.82 -0.75 7.54
N LEU A 19 1.34 -1.04 6.33
CA LEU A 19 0.07 -0.48 5.85
C LEU A 19 -1.10 -0.94 6.72
N PRO A 20 -2.18 -0.15 6.87
CA PRO A 20 -3.40 -0.59 7.54
C PRO A 20 -3.98 -1.88 6.95
N ASP A 21 -4.62 -2.72 7.78
CA ASP A 21 -5.20 -4.00 7.32
C ASP A 21 -6.35 -3.82 6.32
N ASP A 22 -7.01 -2.66 6.34
CA ASP A 22 -8.07 -2.26 5.43
C ASP A 22 -7.56 -1.51 4.19
N TRP A 23 -6.23 -1.37 4.04
CA TRP A 23 -5.67 -0.80 2.82
C TRP A 23 -6.01 -1.66 1.60
N VAL A 24 -6.34 -0.98 0.51
CA VAL A 24 -6.64 -1.58 -0.79
C VAL A 24 -5.87 -0.83 -1.87
N CYS A 25 -5.61 -1.52 -2.99
CA CYS A 25 -4.97 -0.89 -4.13
C CYS A 25 -5.77 0.35 -4.60
N PRO A 26 -5.16 1.56 -4.69
CA PRO A 26 -5.87 2.76 -5.11
C PRO A 26 -6.34 2.71 -6.58
N VAL A 27 -5.85 1.74 -7.38
CA VAL A 27 -6.22 1.56 -8.78
C VAL A 27 -7.37 0.58 -8.97
N CYS A 28 -7.35 -0.56 -8.27
CA CYS A 28 -8.29 -1.65 -8.51
C CYS A 28 -9.05 -2.17 -7.28
N GLY A 29 -8.73 -1.67 -6.08
CA GLY A 29 -9.43 -2.02 -4.85
C GLY A 29 -9.16 -3.42 -4.29
N VAL A 30 -8.17 -4.16 -4.81
CA VAL A 30 -7.82 -5.46 -4.25
C VAL A 30 -7.06 -5.29 -2.91
N PRO A 31 -7.26 -6.21 -1.95
CA PRO A 31 -6.62 -6.16 -0.62
C PRO A 31 -5.11 -6.40 -0.64
N LYS A 32 -4.44 -6.07 0.48
CA LYS A 32 -2.99 -6.25 0.70
C LYS A 32 -2.46 -7.65 0.41
N ASP A 33 -3.26 -8.68 0.67
CA ASP A 33 -2.86 -10.09 0.53
C ASP A 33 -2.74 -10.56 -0.93
N MET A 34 -3.19 -9.76 -1.89
CA MET A 34 -3.05 -9.99 -3.33
C MET A 34 -1.75 -9.42 -3.92
N PHE A 35 -0.88 -8.84 -3.08
CA PHE A 35 0.39 -8.24 -3.49
C PHE A 35 1.58 -9.10 -3.11
N GLU A 36 2.62 -9.00 -3.93
CA GLU A 36 3.90 -9.66 -3.74
C GLU A 36 5.02 -8.59 -3.76
N PRO A 37 6.07 -8.74 -2.93
CA PRO A 37 7.25 -7.90 -3.06
C PRO A 37 7.87 -8.04 -4.45
N ILE A 38 8.28 -6.92 -5.04
CA ILE A 38 9.14 -6.93 -6.22
C ILE A 38 10.58 -6.90 -5.72
N ASP A 39 11.39 -7.84 -6.20
CA ASP A 39 12.85 -7.89 -5.96
C ASP A 39 13.60 -6.69 -6.59
#